data_AF-A0A6V7K189-F1
#
_entry.id   AF-A0A6V7K189-F1
#
_cell.length_a   1.000
_cell.length_b   1.000
_cell.length_c   1.000
_cell.angle_alpha   90.00
_cell.angle_beta   90.00
_cell.angle_gamma   90.00
#
_symmetry.space_group_name_H-M   'P 1'
#
loop_
_entity.id
_entity.type
_entity.pdbx_description
1 polymer ?
#
loop_
_entity_poly.entity_id
_entity_poly.type
_entity_poly.pdbx_seq_one_letter_code
_entity_poly.pdbx_strand_id
1 'polypeptide(L)'
;YTLENNPTPKGVKSELHISKAGHDDRGEYVCSASNAYGVDKATVHLLVQEPPNYPRNLHVAEQKSRSILLAWSSPSSDSDSLNPDSPITNYIVQYREAD
;
A
#
# COMPACT_ATOMS: atom_id res chain seq x y z
N TYR A 1 3.93 -6.18 -16.68
CA TYR A 1 2.68 -5.51 -17.04
C TYR A 1 2.09 -6.20 -18.24
N THR A 2 0.77 -6.35 -18.27
CA THR A 2 0.07 -6.90 -19.45
C THR A 2 -1.04 -5.93 -19.83
N LEU A 3 -1.10 -5.54 -21.11
CA LEU A 3 -2.21 -4.76 -21.63
C LEU A 3 -3.10 -5.70 -22.45
N GLU A 4 -4.32 -5.89 -21.99
CA GLU A 4 -5.33 -6.72 -22.66
C GLU A 4 -6.32 -5.81 -23.39
N ASN A 5 -6.58 -6.11 -24.66
CA ASN A 5 -7.54 -5.37 -25.47
C ASN A 5 -8.63 -6.31 -25.96
N ASN A 6 -9.85 -6.09 -25.50
CA ASN A 6 -11.00 -6.92 -25.77
C ASN A 6 -11.99 -6.15 -26.66
N PRO A 7 -12.20 -6.58 -27.92
CA PRO A 7 -13.24 -6.00 -28.77
C PRO A 7 -14.63 -6.22 -28.18
N THR A 8 -15.48 -5.21 -28.27
CA THR A 8 -16.88 -5.24 -27.85
C THR A 8 -17.77 -4.74 -28.99
N PRO A 9 -19.07 -5.05 -29.01
CA PRO A 9 -19.98 -4.52 -30.03
C PRO A 9 -20.04 -2.98 -30.11
N LYS A 10 -19.60 -2.28 -29.05
CA LYS A 10 -19.62 -0.82 -28.95
C LYS A 10 -18.24 -0.16 -29.07
N GLY A 11 -17.15 -0.92 -29.22
CA GLY A 11 -15.79 -0.40 -29.23
C GLY A 11 -14.76 -1.40 -28.70
N VAL A 12 -13.70 -0.92 -28.04
CA VAL A 12 -12.65 -1.76 -27.44
C VAL A 12 -12.58 -1.48 -25.94
N LYS A 13 -12.44 -2.54 -25.13
CA LYS A 13 -12.13 -2.45 -23.71
C LYS A 13 -10.65 -2.78 -23.52
N SER A 14 -9.90 -1.86 -22.91
CA SER A 14 -8.47 -2.03 -22.62
C SER A 14 -8.24 -2.15 -21.12
N GLU A 15 -7.44 -3.13 -20.67
CA GLU A 15 -7.15 -3.39 -19.26
C GLU A 15 -5.64 -3.55 -19.05
N LEU A 16 -5.07 -2.77 -18.13
CA LEU A 16 -3.66 -2.88 -17.72
C LEU A 16 -3.57 -3.70 -16.43
N HIS A 17 -2.86 -4.83 -16.49
CA HIS A 17 -2.62 -5.72 -15.35
C HIS A 17 -1.19 -5.54 -14.79
N ILE A 18 -1.12 -5.24 -13.49
CA ILE A 18 0.12 -5.12 -12.69
C ILE A 18 0.07 -6.14 -11.56
N SER A 19 0.69 -7.32 -11.75
CA SER A 19 0.51 -8.45 -10.82
C SER A 19 1.32 -8.36 -9.52
N LYS A 20 2.48 -7.71 -9.55
CA LYS A 20 3.38 -7.53 -8.39
C LYS A 20 3.79 -6.07 -8.32
N ALA A 21 2.84 -5.24 -7.89
CA ALA A 21 3.07 -3.80 -7.79
C ALA A 21 4.18 -3.50 -6.76
N GLY A 22 5.17 -2.73 -7.17
CA GLY A 22 6.25 -2.23 -6.31
C GLY A 22 6.31 -0.71 -6.30
N HIS A 23 7.23 -0.14 -5.51
CA HIS A 23 7.42 1.30 -5.40
C HIS A 23 7.56 2.00 -6.76
N ASP A 24 8.31 1.39 -7.69
CA ASP A 24 8.57 1.93 -9.03
C ASP A 24 7.34 1.99 -9.93
N ASP A 25 6.25 1.31 -9.56
CA ASP A 25 4.97 1.36 -10.28
C ASP A 25 4.13 2.57 -9.86
N ARG A 26 4.51 3.29 -8.80
CA ARG A 26 3.81 4.50 -8.34
C ARG A 26 3.85 5.57 -9.42
N GLY A 27 2.71 6.19 -9.67
CA GLY A 27 2.67 7.34 -10.58
C GLY A 27 1.33 7.55 -11.24
N GLU A 28 1.36 8.42 -12.25
CA GLU A 28 0.20 8.74 -13.06
C GLU A 28 0.11 7.81 -14.27
N TYR A 29 -1.05 7.17 -14.41
CA TYR A 29 -1.40 6.33 -15.55
C TYR A 29 -2.49 7.02 -16.35
N VAL A 30 -2.31 7.10 -17.67
CA VAL A 30 -3.25 7.74 -18.58
C VAL A 30 -3.86 6.70 -19.50
N CYS A 31 -5.17 6.48 -19.38
CA CYS A 31 -5.94 5.76 -20.36
C CYS A 31 -6.34 6.74 -21.48
N SER A 32 -5.96 6.43 -22.72
CA SER A 32 -6.30 7.28 -23.87
C SER A 32 -7.13 6.48 -24.88
N ALA A 33 -8.30 7.02 -25.23
CA ALA A 33 -9.17 6.46 -26.26
C ALA A 33 -9.20 7.41 -27.46
N SER A 34 -9.09 6.86 -28.67
CA SER A 34 -9.11 7.65 -29.90
C SER A 34 -10.06 7.05 -30.92
N ASN A 35 -10.75 7.92 -31.65
CA ASN A 35 -11.55 7.57 -32.82
C ASN A 35 -11.34 8.62 -33.94
N ALA A 36 -12.06 8.48 -35.05
CA ALA A 36 -11.92 9.39 -36.20
C ALA A 36 -12.25 10.87 -35.91
N TYR A 37 -12.92 11.16 -34.80
CA TYR A 37 -13.38 12.50 -34.43
C TYR A 37 -12.57 13.13 -33.30
N GLY A 38 -11.67 12.39 -32.65
CA GLY A 38 -10.84 12.94 -31.60
C GLY A 38 -10.19 11.92 -30.68
N VAL A 39 -9.67 12.45 -29.58
CA VAL A 39 -9.00 11.72 -28.50
C VAL A 39 -9.57 12.19 -27.18
N ASP A 40 -9.86 11.24 -26.30
CA ASP A 40 -10.19 11.48 -24.91
C ASP A 40 -9.17 10.80 -23.98
N LYS A 41 -8.99 11.35 -22.78
CA LYS A 41 -8.01 10.87 -21.80
C LYS A 41 -8.60 10.83 -20.40
N ALA A 42 -8.39 9.72 -19.72
CA ALA A 42 -8.69 9.55 -18.31
C ALA A 42 -7.40 9.26 -17.53
N THR A 43 -7.19 10.01 -16.45
CA THR A 43 -5.99 9.93 -15.63
C THR A 43 -6.28 9.22 -14.31
N VAL A 44 -5.40 8.31 -13.90
CA VAL A 44 -5.47 7.55 -12.64
C VAL A 44 -4.13 7.68 -11.93
N HIS A 45 -4.15 7.98 -10.63
CA HIS A 45 -2.96 7.99 -9.80
C HIS A 45 -2.83 6.66 -9.05
N LEU A 46 -1.79 5.88 -9.33
CA LEU A 46 -1.50 4.63 -8.64
C LEU A 46 -0.62 4.90 -7.42
N LEU A 47 -1.19 4.67 -6.24
CA LEU A 47 -0.45 4.62 -4.98
C LEU A 47 -0.14 3.16 -4.65
N VAL A 48 1.13 2.84 -4.47
CA VAL A 48 1.56 1.52 -3.97
C VAL A 48 1.87 1.65 -2.49
N GLN A 49 1.14 0.90 -1.67
CA GLN A 49 1.31 0.90 -0.22
C GLN A 49 2.32 -0.16 0.19
N GLU A 50 3.29 0.25 1.00
CA GLU A 50 4.23 -0.66 1.64
C GLU A 50 3.75 -1.04 3.05
N PRO A 51 4.13 -2.21 3.58
CA PRO A 51 3.87 -2.54 4.97
C PRO A 51 4.41 -1.46 5.93
N PRO A 52 3.71 -1.17 7.05
CA PRO A 52 4.23 -0.24 8.03
C PRO A 52 5.62 -0.65 8.53
N ASN A 53 6.46 0.35 8.81
CA ASN A 53 7.76 0.13 9.43
C ASN A 53 7.61 -0.52 10.83
N TYR A 54 8.68 -1.13 11.33
CA TYR A 54 8.65 -1.79 12.64
C TYR A 54 8.52 -0.78 13.80
N PRO A 55 7.82 -1.16 14.89
CA PRO A 55 7.75 -0.34 16.11
C PRO A 55 9.14 -0.06 16.69
N ARG A 56 9.33 1.13 17.25
CA ARG A 56 10.61 1.55 17.85
C ARG A 56 10.54 1.50 19.37
N ASN A 57 11.70 1.48 20.02
CA ASN A 57 11.81 1.58 21.48
C ASN A 57 10.98 0.53 22.24
N LEU A 58 10.98 -0.72 21.78
CA LEU A 58 10.32 -1.80 22.52
C LEU A 58 11.01 -2.00 23.87
N HIS A 59 10.25 -1.85 24.96
CA HIS A 59 10.76 -2.01 26.32
C HIS A 59 9.68 -2.55 27.26
N VAL A 60 10.12 -3.07 28.40
CA VAL A 60 9.24 -3.44 29.52
C VAL A 60 8.92 -2.17 30.30
N ALA A 61 7.67 -1.74 30.26
CA ALA A 61 7.19 -0.59 31.01
C ALA A 61 6.82 -0.98 32.45
N GLU A 62 6.33 -2.21 32.68
CA GLU A 62 6.03 -2.73 34.00
C GLU A 62 6.24 -4.25 34.05
N GLN A 63 6.76 -4.76 35.17
CA GLN A 63 6.90 -6.18 35.43
C GLN A 63 6.12 -6.56 36.69
N LYS A 64 5.27 -7.58 36.57
CA LYS A 64 4.53 -8.21 37.68
C LYS A 64 4.95 -9.67 37.82
N SER A 65 4.47 -10.34 38.86
CA SER A 65 4.81 -11.75 39.13
C SER A 65 4.37 -12.73 38.03
N ARG A 66 3.33 -12.38 37.26
CA ARG A 66 2.74 -13.25 36.22
C ARG A 66 2.41 -12.53 34.91
N SER A 67 2.79 -11.26 34.78
CA SER A 67 2.55 -10.49 33.56
C SER A 67 3.61 -9.42 33.38
N ILE A 68 3.78 -9.00 32.13
CA ILE A 68 4.62 -7.87 31.74
C ILE A 68 3.78 -6.90 30.92
N LEU A 69 4.02 -5.61 31.10
CA LEU A 69 3.51 -4.56 30.24
C LEU A 69 4.62 -4.16 29.28
N LEU A 70 4.40 -4.38 27.99
CA LEU A 70 5.30 -3.94 26.93
C LEU A 70 4.81 -2.60 26.38
N ALA A 71 5.75 -1.70 26.12
CA ALA A 71 5.49 -0.42 25.48
C ALA A 71 6.48 -0.19 24.33
N TRP A 72 6.04 0.54 23.32
CA TRP A 72 6.82 0.91 22.14
C TRP A 72 6.31 2.22 21.55
N SER A 73 7.11 2.83 20.70
CA SER A 73 6.74 4.00 19.90
C SER A 73 6.23 3.54 18.53
N SER A 74 5.16 4.17 18.04
CA SER A 74 4.70 3.97 16.67
C SER A 74 5.85 4.27 15.69
N PRO A 75 6.03 3.50 14.61
CA PRO A 75 6.94 3.90 13.52
C PRO A 75 6.57 5.26 12.91
N SER A 76 5.33 5.69 13.06
CA SER A 76 4.71 6.85 12.41
C SER A 76 4.51 8.05 13.36
N SER A 77 5.48 8.36 14.23
CA SER A 77 5.44 9.62 15.01
C SER A 77 5.36 10.85 14.10
N ASP A 78 5.85 10.73 12.87
CA ASP A 78 5.51 11.61 11.77
C ASP A 78 4.58 10.83 10.85
N SER A 79 3.36 11.34 10.62
CA SER A 79 2.50 10.87 9.56
C SER A 79 3.34 10.72 8.29
N ASP A 80 3.36 9.53 7.69
CA ASP A 80 3.96 9.37 6.37
C ASP A 80 3.27 10.36 5.43
N SER A 81 3.93 11.49 5.20
CA SER A 81 3.34 12.65 4.54
C SER A 81 3.08 12.33 3.07
N LEU A 82 3.65 11.22 2.58
CA LEU A 82 3.41 10.66 1.25
C LEU A 82 2.17 9.77 1.17
N ASN A 83 1.67 9.22 2.28
CA ASN A 83 0.55 8.27 2.32
C ASN A 83 -0.37 8.54 3.54
N PRO A 84 -1.14 9.65 3.52
CA PRO A 84 -2.04 10.03 4.63
C PRO A 84 -3.13 8.99 4.92
N ASP A 85 -3.38 8.06 3.99
CA ASP A 85 -4.44 7.04 4.07
C ASP A 85 -3.94 5.65 4.52
N SER A 86 -2.70 5.51 5.02
CA SER A 86 -2.15 4.21 5.46
C SER A 86 -1.92 4.17 6.99
N PRO A 87 -2.99 4.11 7.81
CA PRO A 87 -2.86 4.05 9.26
C PRO A 87 -2.41 2.68 9.74
N ILE A 88 -1.68 2.64 10.86
CA ILE A 88 -1.40 1.38 11.56
C ILE A 88 -2.70 0.84 12.15
N THR A 89 -3.13 -0.35 11.71
CA THR A 89 -4.38 -0.98 12.15
C THR A 89 -4.21 -1.81 13.42
N ASN A 90 -3.07 -2.47 13.59
CA ASN A 90 -2.80 -3.36 14.72
C ASN A 90 -1.29 -3.63 14.90
N TYR A 91 -0.92 -4.12 16.08
CA TYR A 91 0.41 -4.63 16.37
C TYR A 91 0.36 -6.14 16.65
N ILE A 92 1.35 -6.88 16.18
CA ILE A 92 1.51 -8.32 16.44
C ILE A 92 2.70 -8.50 17.38
N VAL A 93 2.46 -9.08 18.56
CA VAL A 93 3.50 -9.37 19.54
C VAL A 93 3.83 -10.86 19.46
N GLN A 94 5.10 -11.18 19.19
CA GLN A 94 5.61 -12.54 19.16
C GLN A 94 6.63 -12.71 20.28
N TYR A 95 6.57 -13.82 21.01
CA TYR A 95 7.50 -14.16 22.08
C TYR A 95 7.90 -15.63 21.99
N ARG A 96 9.04 -15.97 22.58
CA ARG A 96 9.51 -17.33 22.79
C ARG A 96 10.08 -17.46 24.19
N GLU A 97 9.95 -18.63 24.80
CA GLU A 97 10.66 -18.95 26.03
C GLU A 97 12.16 -19.06 25.75
N ALA A 98 12.99 -18.71 26.74
CA ALA A 98 14.43 -18.92 26.64
C ALA A 98 14.74 -20.39 26.89
N ASP A 99 15.69 -20.93 26.12
CA ASP A 99 16.17 -22.31 26.25
C ASP A 99 16.94 -22.53 27.57
#